data_AF-A0A518CTX0-F1
#
_entry.id   AF-A0A518CTX0-F1
#
_cell.length_a   1.000
_cell.length_b   1.000
_cell.length_c   1.000
_cell.angle_alpha   90.00
_cell.angle_beta   90.00
_cell.angle_gamma   90.00
#
_symmetry.space_group_name_H-M   'P 1'
#
loop_
_entity.id
_entity.type
_entity.pdbx_description
1 polymer ?
#
loop_
_entity_poly.entity_id
_entity_poly.type
_entity_poly.pdbx_seq_one_letter_code
_entity_poly.pdbx_strand_id
1 'polypeptide(L)'
;MYYFPGLSRDQLQSAPELMQERGVDRALRDLYADWKPTHNVILIEPPKGPDGGRGTWVYALPPSGDVPRSTGYNADTQQWVDCGGYWLGIDVELRPTPEELQKPDVIHGYRYVLGDGLEWECPVVRERLLHHHLPSSYGYDHQAKDWVQQIDSDYLGLWERTAGWVDLLFNGDDYSDVQLMEDCCDLLSLNYRVHRDEITLLGLLTSKTSSDIFQAAVDGPWWKACLEDPQKKSELVALFAGVSSFNGDEGNMTDTTPVGPITSSSD
;
A
#
# COMPACT_ATOMS: atom_id res chain seq x y z
N MET A 1 4.74 -0.38 -16.86
CA MET A 1 5.76 0.40 -17.61
C MET A 1 5.42 1.87 -17.44
N TYR A 2 6.38 2.73 -17.19
CA TYR A 2 6.14 4.18 -17.05
C TYR A 2 6.86 4.92 -18.16
N TYR A 3 6.25 5.96 -18.72
CA TYR A 3 6.91 6.85 -19.67
C TYR A 3 6.83 8.29 -19.21
N PHE A 4 7.97 8.97 -19.22
CA PHE A 4 8.08 10.37 -18.84
C PHE A 4 8.39 11.22 -20.07
N PRO A 5 7.39 11.92 -20.63
CA PRO A 5 7.58 12.80 -21.78
C PRO A 5 8.63 13.88 -21.50
N GLY A 6 9.54 14.09 -22.45
CA GLY A 6 10.54 15.15 -22.41
C GLY A 6 11.68 14.97 -21.39
N LEU A 7 11.67 13.90 -20.58
CA LEU A 7 12.78 13.59 -19.67
C LEU A 7 13.73 12.58 -20.33
N SER A 8 15.03 12.88 -20.28
CA SER A 8 16.08 11.94 -20.69
C SER A 8 16.42 10.96 -19.58
N ARG A 9 17.12 9.88 -19.96
CA ARG A 9 17.64 8.88 -19.03
C ARG A 9 18.54 9.53 -17.98
N ASP A 10 19.44 10.41 -18.42
CA ASP A 10 20.40 11.09 -17.53
C ASP A 10 19.69 11.99 -16.51
N GLN A 11 18.58 12.65 -16.91
CA GLN A 11 17.78 13.46 -15.99
C GLN A 11 17.12 12.59 -14.92
N LEU A 12 16.49 11.48 -15.30
CA LEU A 12 15.88 10.56 -14.33
C LEU A 12 16.92 9.87 -13.44
N GLN A 13 18.14 9.62 -13.93
CA GLN A 13 19.22 9.04 -13.13
C GLN A 13 19.82 10.00 -12.12
N SER A 14 19.96 11.28 -12.49
CA SER A 14 20.56 12.32 -11.66
C SER A 14 19.59 13.00 -10.70
N ALA A 15 18.29 12.96 -11.00
CA ALA A 15 17.23 13.59 -10.23
C ALA A 15 15.99 12.67 -10.13
N PRO A 16 16.07 11.55 -9.36
CA PRO A 16 14.94 10.64 -9.20
C PRO A 16 13.69 11.29 -8.59
N GLU A 17 13.85 12.39 -7.85
CA GLU A 17 12.76 13.23 -7.33
C GLU A 17 11.84 13.76 -8.43
N LEU A 18 12.32 13.90 -9.68
CA LEU A 18 11.47 14.28 -10.82
C LEU A 18 10.33 13.28 -11.05
N MET A 19 10.49 12.01 -10.68
CA MET A 19 9.41 11.02 -10.78
C MET A 19 8.38 11.21 -9.67
N GLN A 20 8.83 11.64 -8.48
CA GLN A 20 7.95 11.97 -7.35
C GLN A 20 7.14 13.23 -7.64
N GLU A 21 7.77 14.27 -8.19
CA GLU A 21 7.10 15.50 -8.63
C GLU A 21 6.00 15.25 -9.68
N ARG A 22 6.10 14.12 -10.41
CA ARG A 22 5.13 13.69 -11.41
C ARG A 22 4.08 12.70 -10.87
N GLY A 23 4.10 12.41 -9.58
CA GLY A 23 3.10 11.57 -8.91
C GLY A 23 3.40 10.07 -8.87
N VAL A 24 4.62 9.63 -9.19
CA VAL A 24 5.01 8.20 -9.18
C VAL A 24 5.65 7.78 -7.84
N ASP A 25 5.52 8.62 -6.81
CA ASP A 25 6.31 8.52 -5.58
C ASP A 25 6.08 7.22 -4.80
N ARG A 26 4.84 6.71 -4.75
CA ARG A 26 4.47 5.56 -3.92
C ARG A 26 4.66 4.21 -4.58
N ALA A 27 4.26 4.06 -5.85
CA ALA A 27 4.33 2.76 -6.54
C ALA A 27 5.77 2.27 -6.72
N LEU A 28 6.72 3.20 -6.89
CA LEU A 28 8.12 2.91 -7.16
C LEU A 28 9.04 3.37 -6.02
N ARG A 29 8.49 3.77 -4.86
CA ARG A 29 9.26 4.33 -3.74
C ARG A 29 10.44 3.43 -3.32
N ASP A 30 10.14 2.14 -3.18
CA ASP A 30 11.11 1.12 -2.76
C ASP A 30 12.22 0.93 -3.80
N LEU A 31 11.96 1.27 -5.07
CA LEU A 31 12.96 1.21 -6.13
C LEU A 31 13.94 2.39 -6.08
N TYR A 32 13.55 3.52 -5.47
CA TYR A 32 14.36 4.74 -5.37
C TYR A 32 15.01 4.95 -4.00
N ALA A 33 14.45 4.42 -2.92
CA ALA A 33 14.99 4.60 -1.56
C ALA A 33 16.46 4.17 -1.47
N ASP A 34 16.83 3.12 -2.22
CA ASP A 34 18.21 2.63 -2.38
C ASP A 34 18.70 2.79 -3.84
N TRP A 35 18.46 3.95 -4.48
CA TRP A 35 18.79 4.17 -5.90
C TRP A 35 20.27 3.91 -6.22
N LYS A 36 20.55 2.66 -6.56
CA LYS A 36 21.71 2.20 -7.32
C LYS A 36 21.13 1.67 -8.63
N PRO A 37 21.36 2.36 -9.77
CA PRO A 37 20.70 2.13 -11.08
C PRO A 37 20.82 0.73 -11.72
N THR A 38 21.13 -0.33 -10.97
CA THR A 38 21.56 -1.61 -11.55
C THR A 38 20.74 -2.83 -11.17
N HIS A 39 19.73 -2.75 -10.28
CA HIS A 39 19.02 -3.98 -9.87
C HIS A 39 17.50 -4.00 -10.04
N ASN A 40 16.79 -2.88 -9.86
CA ASN A 40 15.32 -2.94 -9.79
C ASN A 40 14.57 -2.13 -10.84
N VAL A 41 15.27 -1.33 -11.66
CA VAL A 41 14.65 -0.62 -12.78
C VAL A 41 15.51 -0.65 -14.04
N ILE A 42 14.86 -0.62 -15.20
CA ILE A 42 15.50 -0.38 -16.49
C ILE A 42 15.00 0.93 -17.08
N LEU A 43 15.94 1.76 -17.53
CA LEU A 43 15.69 3.01 -18.23
C LEU A 43 15.96 2.84 -19.71
N ILE A 44 14.96 3.14 -20.55
CA ILE A 44 15.04 3.03 -22.01
C ILE A 44 14.59 4.35 -22.63
N GLU A 45 15.32 4.86 -23.60
CA GLU A 45 14.88 6.03 -24.39
C GLU A 45 14.32 5.52 -25.72
N PRO A 46 13.00 5.26 -25.81
CA PRO A 46 12.43 4.77 -27.05
C PRO A 46 12.49 5.86 -28.14
N PRO A 47 12.46 5.46 -29.44
CA PRO A 47 12.35 6.43 -30.53
C PRO A 47 11.09 7.31 -30.44
N LYS A 48 10.01 6.76 -29.90
CA LYS A 48 8.68 7.38 -29.80
C LYS A 48 7.91 6.83 -28.59
N GLY A 49 7.28 7.71 -27.81
CA GLY A 49 6.36 7.35 -26.73
C GLY A 49 4.88 7.31 -27.14
N PRO A 50 3.98 7.00 -26.19
CA PRO A 50 2.51 7.01 -26.40
C PRO A 50 1.95 8.36 -26.86
N ASP A 51 2.55 9.48 -26.46
CA ASP A 51 2.19 10.83 -26.92
C ASP A 51 2.81 11.20 -28.28
N GLY A 52 3.61 10.30 -28.83
CA GLY A 52 4.39 10.50 -30.04
C GLY A 52 5.66 11.34 -29.89
N GLY A 53 5.97 11.78 -28.67
CA GLY A 53 7.16 12.54 -28.31
C GLY A 53 8.36 11.66 -28.00
N ARG A 54 9.43 12.33 -27.53
CA ARG A 54 10.61 11.70 -26.94
C ARG A 54 10.53 11.76 -25.42
N GLY A 55 11.15 10.81 -24.75
CA GLY A 55 11.22 10.76 -23.30
C GLY A 55 11.87 9.47 -22.84
N THR A 56 11.67 9.11 -21.58
CA THR A 56 12.28 7.92 -21.00
C THR A 56 11.25 6.96 -20.44
N TRP A 57 11.44 5.69 -20.75
CA TRP A 57 10.71 4.56 -20.19
C TRP A 57 11.39 4.09 -18.92
N VAL A 58 10.60 3.89 -17.87
CA VAL A 58 11.02 3.25 -16.63
C VAL A 58 10.26 1.94 -16.51
N TYR A 59 11.01 0.85 -16.47
CA TYR A 59 10.49 -0.48 -16.18
C TYR A 59 10.89 -0.86 -14.77
N ALA A 60 9.90 -1.04 -13.89
CA ALA A 60 10.12 -1.77 -12.65
C ALA A 60 10.39 -3.23 -12.99
N LEU A 61 11.50 -3.77 -12.49
CA LEU A 61 11.80 -5.19 -12.63
C LEU A 61 11.04 -5.99 -11.57
N PRO A 62 10.49 -7.15 -11.93
CA PRO A 62 9.91 -8.06 -10.96
C PRO A 62 10.99 -8.56 -9.98
N PRO A 63 10.61 -9.10 -8.81
CA PRO A 63 11.56 -9.70 -7.87
C PRO A 63 12.47 -10.78 -8.49
N SER A 64 12.03 -11.46 -9.56
CA SER A 64 12.85 -12.42 -10.31
C SER A 64 14.02 -11.77 -11.07
N GLY A 65 13.97 -10.47 -11.31
CA GLY A 65 14.95 -9.74 -12.13
C GLY A 65 14.76 -9.93 -13.63
N ASP A 66 13.68 -10.59 -14.06
CA ASP A 66 13.41 -10.83 -15.49
C ASP A 66 13.22 -9.52 -16.23
N VAL A 67 13.94 -9.38 -17.35
CA VAL A 67 13.83 -8.19 -18.19
C VAL A 67 12.54 -8.20 -19.02
N PRO A 68 11.93 -7.04 -19.28
CA PRO A 68 10.72 -6.95 -20.08
C PRO A 68 10.93 -7.56 -21.47
N ARG A 69 9.96 -8.36 -21.93
CA ARG A 69 9.99 -8.99 -23.25
C ARG A 69 9.85 -7.99 -24.40
N SER A 70 9.20 -6.85 -24.15
CA SER A 70 9.03 -5.76 -25.11
C SER A 70 9.68 -4.48 -24.58
N THR A 71 10.65 -3.95 -25.33
CA THR A 71 11.43 -2.75 -24.99
C THR A 71 11.06 -1.54 -25.84
N GLY A 72 9.96 -1.60 -26.59
CA GLY A 72 9.51 -0.52 -27.49
C GLY A 72 8.01 -0.28 -27.48
N TYR A 73 7.61 0.88 -28.02
CA TYR A 73 6.21 1.27 -28.15
C TYR A 73 5.51 0.44 -29.21
N ASN A 74 4.45 -0.26 -28.81
CA ASN A 74 3.59 -1.04 -29.67
C ASN A 74 2.12 -0.78 -29.30
N ALA A 75 1.44 0.08 -30.06
CA ALA A 75 0.05 0.44 -29.81
C ALA A 75 -0.93 -0.74 -29.96
N ASP A 76 -0.56 -1.79 -30.69
CA ASP A 76 -1.45 -2.94 -30.93
C ASP A 76 -1.48 -3.92 -29.76
N THR A 77 -0.38 -4.00 -28.99
CA THR A 77 -0.26 -4.93 -27.84
C THR A 77 -0.22 -4.21 -26.49
N GLN A 78 -0.12 -2.89 -26.47
CA GLN A 78 0.00 -2.11 -25.24
C GLN A 78 -1.21 -1.20 -25.02
N GLN A 79 -1.66 -1.16 -23.77
CA GLN A 79 -2.62 -0.18 -23.29
C GLN A 79 -1.88 0.91 -22.52
N TRP A 80 -2.18 2.17 -22.83
CA TRP A 80 -1.55 3.33 -22.20
C TRP A 80 -2.60 4.26 -21.59
N VAL A 81 -2.30 4.82 -20.42
CA VAL A 81 -3.12 5.80 -19.69
C VAL A 81 -2.26 7.03 -19.40
N ASP A 82 -2.81 8.21 -19.65
CA ASP A 82 -2.20 9.49 -19.26
C ASP A 82 -2.52 9.79 -17.79
N CYS A 83 -1.48 9.95 -16.97
CA CYS A 83 -1.56 10.18 -15.53
C CYS A 83 -1.29 11.64 -15.13
N GLY A 84 -1.31 12.58 -16.08
CA GLY A 84 -1.14 14.02 -15.77
C GLY A 84 0.30 14.41 -15.45
N GLY A 85 1.27 13.71 -16.04
CA GLY A 85 2.71 14.00 -15.85
C GLY A 85 3.62 12.89 -16.36
N TYR A 86 3.08 11.69 -16.45
CA TYR A 86 3.68 10.50 -17.05
C TYR A 86 2.57 9.69 -17.73
N TRP A 87 2.97 8.68 -18.49
CA TRP A 87 2.07 7.67 -19.03
C TRP A 87 2.34 6.34 -18.36
N LEU A 88 1.28 5.63 -17.98
CA LEU A 88 1.35 4.28 -17.48
C LEU A 88 0.92 3.30 -18.57
N GLY A 89 1.76 2.30 -18.83
CA GLY A 89 1.55 1.30 -19.86
C GLY A 89 1.61 -0.13 -19.34
N ILE A 90 0.74 -0.99 -19.88
CA ILE A 90 0.79 -2.45 -19.73
C ILE A 90 0.77 -3.13 -21.09
N ASP A 91 1.43 -4.29 -21.19
CA ASP A 91 1.24 -5.19 -22.32
C ASP A 91 -0.01 -6.04 -22.04
N VAL A 92 -0.95 -6.06 -22.98
CA VAL A 92 -2.27 -6.68 -22.79
C VAL A 92 -2.15 -8.21 -22.74
N GLU A 93 -1.20 -8.79 -23.47
CA GLU A 93 -0.97 -10.24 -23.49
C GLU A 93 -0.09 -10.69 -22.33
N LEU A 94 0.70 -9.77 -21.77
CA LEU A 94 1.63 -10.01 -20.67
C LEU A 94 1.33 -9.08 -19.49
N ARG A 95 0.09 -9.15 -19.00
CA ARG A 95 -0.31 -8.43 -17.79
C ARG A 95 0.53 -8.90 -16.60
N PRO A 96 1.01 -7.98 -15.75
CA PRO A 96 1.83 -8.36 -14.61
C PRO A 96 1.02 -9.19 -13.61
N THR A 97 1.64 -10.19 -13.01
CA THR A 97 1.02 -11.00 -11.95
C THR A 97 1.24 -10.36 -10.57
N PRO A 98 0.46 -10.76 -9.53
CA PRO A 98 0.71 -10.32 -8.15
C PRO A 98 2.14 -10.59 -7.70
N GLU A 99 2.71 -11.75 -8.04
CA GLU A 99 4.07 -12.15 -7.68
C GLU A 99 5.13 -11.25 -8.32
N GLU A 100 4.91 -10.82 -9.57
CA GLU A 100 5.81 -9.90 -10.27
C GLU A 100 5.76 -8.48 -9.68
N LEU A 101 4.65 -8.11 -9.05
CA LEU A 101 4.46 -6.82 -8.41
C LEU A 101 4.77 -6.84 -6.90
N GLN A 102 5.00 -8.01 -6.30
CA GLN A 102 5.17 -8.16 -4.87
C GLN A 102 6.43 -7.45 -4.37
N LYS A 103 6.32 -6.77 -3.23
CA LYS A 103 7.44 -6.18 -2.51
C LYS A 103 8.25 -7.25 -1.76
N PRO A 104 9.53 -7.00 -1.44
CA PRO A 104 10.33 -7.95 -0.67
C PRO A 104 9.74 -8.26 0.71
N ASP A 105 9.26 -7.23 1.40
CA ASP A 105 8.62 -7.34 2.71
C ASP A 105 7.10 -7.38 2.51
N VAL A 106 6.48 -8.49 2.93
CA VAL A 106 5.06 -8.75 2.75
C VAL A 106 4.41 -8.86 4.13
N ILE A 107 3.32 -8.11 4.32
CA ILE A 107 2.45 -8.20 5.49
C ILE A 107 1.45 -9.32 5.24
N HIS A 108 1.46 -10.32 6.13
CA HIS A 108 0.56 -11.46 6.02
C HIS A 108 -0.90 -11.02 5.97
N GLY A 109 -1.69 -11.72 5.18
CA GLY A 109 -3.08 -11.36 4.99
C GLY A 109 -4.02 -12.48 4.58
N TYR A 110 -5.16 -12.06 4.03
CA TYR A 110 -6.14 -12.95 3.44
C TYR A 110 -6.02 -12.90 1.92
N ARG A 111 -6.15 -14.06 1.27
CA ARG A 111 -6.10 -14.15 -0.18
C ARG A 111 -7.49 -14.02 -0.79
N TYR A 112 -7.62 -13.13 -1.76
CA TYR A 112 -8.86 -12.87 -2.48
C TYR A 112 -8.61 -12.80 -3.98
N VAL A 113 -9.57 -13.29 -4.76
CA VAL A 113 -9.57 -13.09 -6.21
C VAL A 113 -10.09 -11.68 -6.50
N LEU A 114 -9.25 -10.81 -7.07
CA LEU A 114 -9.61 -9.41 -7.34
C LEU A 114 -10.23 -9.23 -8.74
N GLY A 115 -10.44 -7.98 -9.15
CA GLY A 115 -11.18 -7.65 -10.38
C GLY A 115 -10.50 -8.10 -11.68
N ASP A 116 -9.20 -8.38 -11.64
CA ASP A 116 -8.42 -8.97 -12.73
C ASP A 116 -8.55 -10.50 -12.82
N GLY A 117 -9.20 -11.14 -11.84
CA GLY A 117 -9.36 -12.60 -11.77
C GLY A 117 -8.15 -13.35 -11.20
N LEU A 118 -7.13 -12.65 -10.70
CA LEU A 118 -5.95 -13.24 -10.06
C LEU A 118 -6.11 -13.23 -8.53
N GLU A 119 -5.36 -14.10 -7.83
CA GLU A 119 -5.38 -14.19 -6.37
C GLU A 119 -4.33 -13.24 -5.76
N TRP A 120 -4.79 -12.30 -4.93
CA TRP A 120 -3.94 -11.30 -4.26
C TRP A 120 -4.01 -11.47 -2.74
N GLU A 121 -2.88 -11.26 -2.06
CA GLU A 121 -2.77 -11.27 -0.60
C GLU A 121 -3.03 -9.87 -0.05
N CYS A 122 -4.23 -9.69 0.49
CA CYS A 122 -4.71 -8.45 1.08
C CYS A 122 -4.26 -8.37 2.55
N PRO A 123 -3.41 -7.41 2.93
CA PRO A 123 -2.74 -7.39 4.23
C PRO A 123 -3.71 -7.19 5.39
N VAL A 124 -3.43 -7.82 6.53
CA VAL A 124 -4.14 -7.56 7.80
C VAL A 124 -3.41 -6.44 8.55
N VAL A 125 -4.06 -5.28 8.67
CA VAL A 125 -3.53 -4.13 9.42
C VAL A 125 -3.86 -4.25 10.90
N ARG A 126 -5.10 -4.65 11.22
CA ARG A 126 -5.63 -4.83 12.58
C ARG A 126 -5.98 -6.30 12.80
N GLU A 127 -5.12 -7.04 13.50
CA GLU A 127 -5.42 -8.39 13.94
C GLU A 127 -6.05 -8.36 15.34
N ARG A 128 -7.22 -8.99 15.50
CA ARG A 128 -7.87 -9.22 16.82
C ARG A 128 -7.91 -7.98 17.74
N LEU A 129 -8.25 -6.81 17.19
CA LEU A 129 -8.30 -5.46 17.81
C LEU A 129 -6.99 -4.84 18.29
N LEU A 130 -6.12 -5.61 18.95
CA LEU A 130 -4.96 -5.07 19.68
C LEU A 130 -3.61 -5.38 19.03
N HIS A 131 -3.58 -6.28 18.06
CA HIS A 131 -2.36 -6.66 17.35
C HIS A 131 -2.32 -6.02 15.96
N HIS A 132 -1.12 -5.76 15.47
CA HIS A 132 -0.90 -5.28 14.11
C HIS A 132 0.36 -5.89 13.53
N HIS A 133 0.37 -6.00 12.20
CA HIS A 133 1.52 -6.48 11.42
C HIS A 133 2.22 -5.36 10.66
N LEU A 134 1.86 -4.10 10.94
CA LEU A 134 2.51 -2.94 10.37
C LEU A 134 3.97 -2.83 10.83
N PRO A 135 4.89 -2.32 9.99
CA PRO A 135 6.24 -1.98 10.41
C PRO A 135 6.25 -1.12 11.66
N SER A 136 7.12 -1.48 12.58
CA SER A 136 7.16 -0.93 13.93
C SER A 136 8.56 -0.94 14.49
N SER A 137 8.80 -0.01 15.40
CA SER A 137 9.96 0.02 16.28
C SER A 137 9.55 -0.24 17.73
N TYR A 138 10.52 -0.52 18.60
CA TYR A 138 10.30 -0.66 20.03
C TYR A 138 10.91 0.54 20.76
N GLY A 139 10.10 1.22 21.57
CA GLY A 139 10.52 2.30 22.46
C GLY A 139 10.35 1.91 23.92
N TYR A 140 11.12 2.52 24.83
CA TYR A 140 10.92 2.34 26.28
C TYR A 140 10.06 3.48 26.83
N ASP A 141 8.87 3.15 27.34
CA ASP A 141 7.99 4.10 28.01
C ASP A 141 8.39 4.23 29.49
N HIS A 142 8.96 5.38 29.86
CA HIS A 142 9.38 5.64 31.23
C HIS A 142 8.23 5.79 32.24
N GLN A 143 7.04 6.17 31.79
CA GLN A 143 5.86 6.30 32.65
C GLN A 143 5.28 4.92 32.96
N ALA A 144 5.11 4.08 31.93
CA ALA A 144 4.66 2.69 32.09
C ALA A 144 5.76 1.78 32.67
N LYS A 145 7.03 2.20 32.58
CA LYS A 145 8.24 1.40 32.91
C LYS A 145 8.32 0.11 32.08
N ASP A 146 7.89 0.16 30.82
CA ASP A 146 7.80 -1.00 29.95
C ASP A 146 8.27 -0.70 28.52
N TRP A 147 8.60 -1.74 27.76
CA TRP A 147 8.85 -1.63 26.32
C TRP A 147 7.52 -1.63 25.57
N VAL A 148 7.32 -0.62 24.72
CA VAL A 148 6.13 -0.46 23.90
C VAL A 148 6.50 -0.57 22.43
N GLN A 149 5.68 -1.30 21.67
CA GLN A 149 5.74 -1.32 20.22
C GLN A 149 5.12 -0.03 19.68
N GLN A 150 5.81 0.63 18.76
CA GLN A 150 5.38 1.88 18.13
C GLN A 150 5.31 1.67 16.62
N ILE A 151 4.12 1.87 16.04
CA ILE A 151 3.94 1.83 14.59
C ILE A 151 4.78 2.93 13.96
N ASP A 152 5.51 2.61 12.90
CA ASP A 152 6.32 3.58 12.19
C ASP A 152 5.44 4.71 11.62
N SER A 153 5.94 5.94 11.68
CA SER A 153 5.14 7.15 11.38
C SER A 153 4.45 7.13 10.01
N ASP A 154 5.10 6.48 9.03
CA ASP A 154 4.59 6.36 7.65
C ASP A 154 3.31 5.52 7.57
N TYR A 155 3.06 4.64 8.55
CA TYR A 155 1.88 3.75 8.59
C TYR A 155 0.82 4.21 9.59
N LEU A 156 1.10 5.21 10.43
CA LEU A 156 0.18 5.66 11.47
C LEU A 156 -1.14 6.19 10.88
N GLY A 157 -1.08 6.95 9.78
CA GLY A 157 -2.28 7.45 9.12
C GLY A 157 -3.17 6.33 8.57
N LEU A 158 -2.60 5.21 8.11
CA LEU A 158 -3.37 4.05 7.67
C LEU A 158 -3.95 3.28 8.86
N TRP A 159 -3.16 3.12 9.93
CA TRP A 159 -3.63 2.55 11.19
C TRP A 159 -4.85 3.30 11.71
N GLU A 160 -4.80 4.63 11.84
CA GLU A 160 -5.91 5.43 12.34
C GLU A 160 -7.17 5.28 11.47
N ARG A 161 -7.03 5.33 10.14
CA ARG A 161 -8.19 5.18 9.23
C ARG A 161 -8.85 3.81 9.34
N THR A 162 -8.07 2.74 9.50
CA THR A 162 -8.62 1.39 9.71
C THR A 162 -9.31 1.23 11.07
N ALA A 163 -9.15 2.15 12.04
CA ALA A 163 -9.97 2.13 13.26
C ALA A 163 -11.44 2.42 12.93
N GLY A 164 -11.70 3.47 12.14
CA GLY A 164 -13.06 3.83 11.72
C GLY A 164 -13.74 2.75 10.88
N TRP A 165 -12.97 1.80 10.34
CA TRP A 165 -13.50 0.65 9.61
C TRP A 165 -14.00 -0.46 10.53
N VAL A 166 -13.37 -0.61 11.69
CA VAL A 166 -13.90 -1.49 12.74
C VAL A 166 -15.27 -0.95 13.16
N ASP A 167 -15.39 0.37 13.34
CA ASP A 167 -16.68 1.02 13.62
C ASP A 167 -17.68 0.80 12.48
N LEU A 168 -17.28 0.99 11.21
CA LEU A 168 -18.12 0.69 10.06
C LEU A 168 -18.65 -0.77 10.06
N LEU A 169 -17.77 -1.73 10.36
CA LEU A 169 -18.11 -3.16 10.37
C LEU A 169 -19.15 -3.51 11.45
N PHE A 170 -19.11 -2.83 12.60
CA PHE A 170 -19.97 -3.14 13.74
C PHE A 170 -21.20 -2.23 13.88
N ASN A 171 -21.08 -0.96 13.49
CA ASN A 171 -22.10 0.07 13.69
C ASN A 171 -22.83 0.44 12.39
N GLY A 172 -22.26 0.11 11.23
CA GLY A 172 -22.85 0.43 9.93
C GLY A 172 -22.85 1.91 9.60
N ASP A 173 -21.82 2.64 10.03
CA ASP A 173 -21.64 4.06 9.71
C ASP A 173 -21.55 4.31 8.19
N ASP A 174 -21.77 5.55 7.73
CA ASP A 174 -21.59 5.86 6.31
C ASP A 174 -20.10 6.07 6.00
N TYR A 175 -19.58 5.35 5.01
CA TYR A 175 -18.21 5.51 4.51
C TYR A 175 -18.24 5.91 3.04
N SER A 176 -17.47 6.94 2.68
CA SER A 176 -17.42 7.40 1.28
C SER A 176 -16.78 6.34 0.39
N ASP A 177 -17.46 5.96 -0.70
CA ASP A 177 -16.91 5.05 -1.70
C ASP A 177 -15.54 5.52 -2.23
N VAL A 178 -15.36 6.84 -2.42
CA VAL A 178 -14.09 7.40 -2.90
C VAL A 178 -12.98 7.15 -1.88
N GLN A 179 -13.25 7.42 -0.60
CA GLN A 179 -12.30 7.19 0.47
C GLN A 179 -11.96 5.69 0.60
N LEU A 180 -12.97 4.81 0.50
CA LEU A 180 -12.77 3.37 0.54
C LEU A 180 -11.83 2.90 -0.57
N MET A 181 -11.98 3.43 -1.78
CA MET A 181 -11.15 3.05 -2.93
C MET A 181 -9.71 3.52 -2.77
N GLU A 182 -9.49 4.77 -2.33
CA GLU A 182 -8.15 5.29 -2.03
C GLU A 182 -7.48 4.44 -0.93
N ASP A 183 -8.23 4.05 0.09
CA ASP A 183 -7.68 3.22 1.15
C ASP A 183 -7.38 1.77 0.72
N CYS A 184 -8.20 1.19 -0.16
CA CYS A 184 -7.87 -0.08 -0.78
C CYS A 184 -6.57 0.01 -1.59
N CYS A 185 -6.31 1.17 -2.22
CA CYS A 185 -5.05 1.41 -2.92
C CYS A 185 -3.86 1.45 -1.96
N ASP A 186 -3.99 2.18 -0.86
CA ASP A 186 -2.96 2.25 0.19
C ASP A 186 -2.67 0.85 0.78
N LEU A 187 -3.71 0.05 1.04
CA LEU A 187 -3.56 -1.32 1.55
C LEU A 187 -2.82 -2.23 0.58
N LEU A 188 -3.25 -2.30 -0.68
CA LEU A 188 -2.56 -3.13 -1.67
C LEU A 188 -1.11 -2.67 -1.85
N SER A 189 -0.85 -1.37 -1.74
CA SER A 189 0.50 -0.82 -1.82
C SER A 189 1.43 -1.28 -0.68
N LEU A 190 0.90 -1.83 0.43
CA LEU A 190 1.75 -2.38 1.49
C LEU A 190 2.52 -3.62 0.99
N ASN A 191 1.86 -4.48 0.23
CA ASN A 191 2.43 -5.76 -0.25
C ASN A 191 2.93 -5.70 -1.69
N TYR A 192 2.47 -4.72 -2.49
CA TYR A 192 2.70 -4.67 -3.93
C TYR A 192 3.19 -3.29 -4.39
N ARG A 193 3.95 -3.27 -5.49
CA ARG A 193 4.42 -2.06 -6.19
C ARG A 193 3.34 -1.47 -7.08
N VAL A 194 2.20 -1.18 -6.49
CA VAL A 194 1.03 -0.60 -7.15
C VAL A 194 0.52 0.58 -6.35
N HIS A 195 -0.06 1.55 -7.05
CA HIS A 195 -0.85 2.62 -6.46
C HIS A 195 -2.13 2.82 -7.29
N ARG A 196 -2.85 3.91 -7.06
CA ARG A 196 -4.13 4.23 -7.71
C ARG A 196 -4.14 3.98 -9.23
N ASP A 197 -3.12 4.43 -9.94
CA ASP A 197 -3.12 4.41 -11.40
C ASP A 197 -2.86 2.98 -11.92
N GLU A 198 -1.96 2.22 -11.29
CA GLU A 198 -1.72 0.81 -11.59
C GLU A 198 -2.93 -0.04 -11.26
N ILE A 199 -3.53 0.18 -10.09
CA ILE A 199 -4.73 -0.52 -9.64
C ILE A 199 -5.90 -0.28 -10.59
N THR A 200 -6.07 0.97 -11.06
CA THR A 200 -7.09 1.35 -12.04
C THR A 200 -6.83 0.68 -13.40
N LEU A 201 -5.59 0.74 -13.89
CA LEU A 201 -5.22 0.15 -15.18
C LEU A 201 -5.37 -1.38 -15.19
N LEU A 202 -5.03 -2.04 -14.09
CA LEU A 202 -5.20 -3.48 -13.93
C LEU A 202 -6.67 -3.88 -13.72
N GLY A 203 -7.49 -2.96 -13.20
CA GLY A 203 -8.91 -3.19 -12.91
C GLY A 203 -9.13 -4.03 -11.64
N LEU A 204 -8.30 -3.83 -10.61
CA LEU A 204 -8.35 -4.68 -9.40
C LEU A 204 -9.57 -4.41 -8.52
N LEU A 205 -10.04 -3.16 -8.49
CA LEU A 205 -11.11 -2.72 -7.60
C LEU A 205 -12.49 -2.77 -8.28
N THR A 206 -13.42 -3.37 -7.57
CA THR A 206 -14.87 -3.44 -7.85
C THR A 206 -15.58 -3.27 -6.50
N SER A 207 -16.87 -2.96 -6.47
CA SER A 207 -17.60 -2.85 -5.20
C SER A 207 -17.45 -4.09 -4.31
N LYS A 208 -17.37 -5.28 -4.91
CA LYS A 208 -17.14 -6.53 -4.18
C LYS A 208 -15.71 -6.63 -3.66
N THR A 209 -14.73 -6.49 -4.54
CA THR A 209 -13.31 -6.72 -4.19
C THR A 209 -12.79 -5.67 -3.22
N SER A 210 -13.29 -4.44 -3.28
CA SER A 210 -13.01 -3.41 -2.26
C SER A 210 -13.54 -3.80 -0.88
N SER A 211 -14.72 -4.45 -0.79
CA SER A 211 -15.22 -4.97 0.49
C SER A 211 -14.39 -6.14 1.00
N ASP A 212 -13.89 -7.00 0.12
CA ASP A 212 -13.02 -8.12 0.50
C ASP A 212 -11.66 -7.62 1.04
N ILE A 213 -11.03 -6.64 0.36
CA ILE A 213 -9.80 -5.96 0.83
C ILE A 213 -10.02 -5.28 2.18
N PHE A 214 -11.12 -4.53 2.31
CA PHE A 214 -11.51 -3.89 3.55
C PHE A 214 -11.64 -4.89 4.71
N GLN A 215 -12.34 -6.00 4.48
CA GLN A 215 -12.49 -7.03 5.49
C GLN A 215 -11.15 -7.67 5.84
N ALA A 216 -10.26 -7.87 4.87
CA ALA A 216 -8.92 -8.38 5.13
C ALA A 216 -8.18 -7.47 6.13
N ALA A 217 -8.21 -6.15 5.90
CA ALA A 217 -7.45 -5.18 6.68
C ALA A 217 -7.79 -5.16 8.17
N VAL A 218 -9.05 -5.47 8.52
CA VAL A 218 -9.55 -5.49 9.91
C VAL A 218 -9.80 -6.90 10.45
N ASP A 219 -9.23 -7.92 9.81
CA ASP A 219 -9.36 -9.32 10.22
C ASP A 219 -10.82 -9.84 10.20
N GLY A 220 -11.61 -9.33 9.26
CA GLY A 220 -13.03 -9.61 9.05
C GLY A 220 -13.39 -11.10 8.99
N PRO A 221 -12.65 -11.97 8.30
CA PRO A 221 -12.91 -13.42 8.32
C PRO A 221 -12.84 -14.02 9.72
N TRP A 222 -11.90 -13.60 10.56
CA TRP A 222 -11.81 -14.04 11.95
C TRP A 222 -13.03 -13.56 12.74
N TRP A 223 -13.45 -12.30 12.57
CA TRP A 223 -14.65 -11.77 13.21
C TRP A 223 -15.91 -12.55 12.86
N LYS A 224 -16.11 -12.85 11.57
CA LYS A 224 -17.22 -13.67 11.10
C LYS A 224 -17.22 -15.05 11.76
N ALA A 225 -16.07 -15.71 11.79
CA ALA A 225 -15.93 -17.01 12.45
C ALA A 225 -16.23 -16.95 13.96
N CYS A 226 -15.86 -15.86 14.65
CA CYS A 226 -16.18 -15.67 16.06
C CYS A 226 -17.66 -15.38 16.31
N LEU A 227 -18.35 -14.70 15.39
CA LEU A 227 -19.79 -14.40 15.51
C LEU A 227 -20.67 -15.63 15.25
N GLU A 228 -20.21 -16.55 14.40
CA GLU A 228 -20.89 -17.82 14.11
C GLU A 228 -20.70 -18.87 15.20
N ASP A 229 -19.62 -18.78 15.99
CA ASP A 229 -19.31 -19.69 17.10
C ASP A 229 -19.76 -19.10 18.46
N PRO A 230 -20.77 -19.67 19.14
CA PRO A 230 -21.27 -19.16 20.42
C PRO A 230 -20.21 -19.06 21.52
N GLN A 231 -19.20 -19.94 21.52
CA GLN A 231 -18.12 -19.90 22.51
C GLN A 231 -17.22 -18.67 22.28
N LYS A 232 -16.78 -18.47 21.03
CA LYS A 232 -15.94 -17.32 20.66
C LYS A 232 -16.68 -16.00 20.78
N LYS A 233 -17.97 -15.98 20.51
CA LYS A 233 -18.81 -14.80 20.76
C LYS A 233 -18.76 -14.34 22.22
N SER A 234 -18.71 -15.28 23.16
CA SER A 234 -18.59 -14.94 24.59
C SER A 234 -17.21 -14.37 24.92
N GLU A 235 -16.15 -14.89 24.29
CA GLU A 235 -14.79 -14.34 24.41
C GLU A 235 -14.70 -12.91 23.83
N LEU A 236 -15.33 -12.65 22.68
CA LEU A 236 -15.41 -11.31 22.09
C LEU A 236 -16.11 -10.31 23.02
N VAL A 237 -17.26 -10.68 23.59
CA VAL A 237 -17.98 -9.82 24.54
C VAL A 237 -17.10 -9.52 25.76
N ALA A 238 -16.35 -10.51 26.26
CA ALA A 238 -15.40 -10.29 27.35
C ALA A 238 -14.26 -9.35 26.97
N LEU A 239 -13.72 -9.48 25.75
CA LEU A 239 -12.67 -8.61 25.22
C LEU A 239 -13.16 -7.15 25.13
N PHE A 240 -14.34 -6.92 24.55
CA PHE A 240 -14.93 -5.57 24.46
C PHE A 240 -15.33 -4.99 25.83
N ALA A 241 -15.77 -5.82 26.77
CA ALA A 241 -16.02 -5.39 28.16
C ALA A 241 -14.73 -4.94 28.88
N GLY A 242 -13.60 -5.57 28.56
CA GLY A 242 -12.27 -5.16 29.05
C GLY A 242 -11.76 -3.85 28.42
N VAL A 243 -12.07 -3.59 27.14
CA VAL A 243 -11.66 -2.37 26.45
C VAL A 243 -12.53 -1.17 26.87
N SER A 244 -13.84 -1.36 27.03
CA SER A 244 -14.75 -0.29 27.47
C SER A 244 -14.49 0.19 28.91
N SER A 245 -13.90 -0.66 29.76
CA SER A 245 -13.43 -0.25 31.09
C SER A 245 -12.11 0.54 31.08
N PHE A 246 -11.42 0.58 29.93
CA PHE A 246 -10.21 1.40 29.74
C PHE A 246 -10.54 2.85 29.35
N ASN A 247 -11.71 3.08 28.72
CA ASN A 247 -12.16 4.43 28.32
C ASN A 247 -12.91 5.19 29.43
N GLY A 248 -12.96 4.65 30.66
CA GLY A 248 -13.59 5.28 31.82
C GLY A 248 -12.73 6.32 32.55
N ASP A 249 -11.47 6.47 32.15
CA ASP A 249 -10.61 7.57 32.58
C ASP A 249 -10.38 8.47 31.35
N GLU A 250 -11.25 9.47 31.17
CA GLU A 250 -11.04 10.60 30.24
C GLU A 250 -9.82 11.47 30.64
N GLY A 251 -8.86 10.89 31.36
CA GLY A 251 -7.52 11.39 31.56
C GLY A 251 -6.69 11.24 30.28
N ASN A 252 -6.93 12.13 29.33
CA ASN A 252 -5.89 12.63 28.42
C ASN A 252 -5.27 11.57 27.46
N MET A 253 -6.09 10.87 26.67
CA MET A 253 -5.63 10.11 25.49
C MET A 253 -5.43 11.00 24.24
N THR A 254 -5.18 12.31 24.43
CA THR A 254 -4.91 13.26 23.33
C THR A 254 -3.43 13.55 23.10
N ASP A 255 -2.50 12.82 23.72
CA ASP A 255 -1.08 13.20 23.57
C ASP A 255 -0.11 12.01 23.64
N THR A 256 -0.25 11.06 22.72
CA THR A 256 0.95 10.46 22.13
C THR A 256 1.35 11.34 20.96
N THR A 257 1.77 12.58 21.26
CA THR A 257 2.52 13.37 20.29
C THR A 257 3.71 12.50 19.85
N PRO A 258 3.98 12.36 18.54
CA PRO A 258 5.21 11.71 18.11
C PRO A 258 6.38 12.44 18.77
N VAL A 259 7.16 11.73 19.58
CA VAL A 259 8.39 12.24 20.17
C VAL A 259 9.30 12.62 19.01
N GLY A 260 9.42 13.93 18.75
CA GLY A 260 10.27 14.44 17.68
C GLY A 260 11.72 13.97 17.83
N PRO A 261 12.49 13.93 16.73
CA PRO A 261 13.85 13.41 16.75
C PRO A 261 14.70 14.14 17.80
N ILE A 262 15.33 13.36 18.69
CA ILE A 262 16.29 13.86 19.67
C ILE A 262 17.49 14.39 18.89
N THR A 263 17.55 15.71 18.69
CA THR A 263 18.74 16.35 18.14
C THR A 263 19.80 16.41 19.23
N SER A 264 20.89 15.67 19.04
CA SER A 264 22.08 15.77 19.87
C SER A 264 22.81 17.07 19.54
N SER A 265 22.60 18.11 20.35
CA SER A 265 23.47 19.29 20.36
C SER A 265 24.86 18.85 20.81
N SER A 266 25.83 18.98 19.92
CA SER A 266 27.25 18.78 20.22
C SER A 266 27.80 20.09 20.78
N ASP A 267 28.27 20.06 22.03
CA ASP A 267 29.22 21.03 22.58
C ASP A 267 30.66 20.61 22.24
#